data_AF-A0A1A6HIM9-F1
#
_entry.id   AF-A0A1A6HIM9-F1
#
_cell.length_a   1.000
_cell.length_b   1.000
_cell.length_c   1.000
_cell.angle_alpha   90.00
_cell.angle_beta   90.00
_cell.angle_gamma   90.00
#
_symmetry.space_group_name_H-M   'P 1'
#
loop_
_entity.id
_entity.type
_entity.pdbx_description
1 polymer ?
#
loop_
_entity_poly.entity_id
_entity_poly.type
_entity_poly.pdbx_seq_one_letter_code
_entity_poly.pdbx_strand_id
1 'polypeptide(L)'
;KDYKRDLETEIKGKGMQVTTDTLDVRRAKRASEMASQKQYRKDLENEIKGKGMQVNMDIPDMLRAKRASEIYSQKKYKDEAEKMLSNYSTVADSPEIQRIKMTQQNISNVSYKEGVGAGTALRNTPEIERVKKTQQNISS
;
A
#
# COMPACT_ATOMS: atom_id res chain seq x y z
N LYS A 1 49.00 12.79 66.44
CA LYS A 1 48.88 12.31 65.03
C LYS A 1 49.36 10.86 64.89
N ASP A 2 49.71 10.24 66.01
CA ASP A 2 50.48 9.00 66.05
C ASP A 2 49.56 7.79 66.22
N TYR A 3 48.38 7.95 66.86
CA TYR A 3 47.34 6.91 66.93
C TYR A 3 46.90 6.35 65.56
N LYS A 4 46.73 7.22 64.55
CA LYS A 4 46.36 6.77 63.20
C LYS A 4 47.50 5.99 62.53
N ARG A 5 48.74 6.41 62.78
CA ARG A 5 49.94 5.77 62.25
C ARG A 5 50.13 4.40 62.90
N ASP A 6 49.99 4.33 64.22
CA ASP A 6 50.17 3.09 64.98
C ASP A 6 49.08 2.07 64.65
N LEU A 7 47.82 2.51 64.50
CA LEU A 7 46.72 1.66 64.03
C LEU A 7 46.95 1.12 62.62
N GLU A 8 47.37 1.97 61.67
CA GLU A 8 47.70 1.54 60.30
C GLU A 8 48.90 0.58 60.27
N THR A 9 49.88 0.79 61.14
CA THR A 9 51.10 -0.03 61.26
C THR A 9 50.79 -1.37 61.94
N GLU A 10 49.87 -1.40 62.90
CA GLU A 10 49.41 -2.63 63.55
C GLU A 10 48.56 -3.49 62.61
N ILE A 11 47.66 -2.86 61.83
CA ILE A 11 46.86 -3.54 60.80
C ILE A 11 47.75 -4.09 59.68
N LYS A 12 48.79 -3.35 59.25
CA LYS A 12 49.76 -3.82 58.25
C LYS A 12 50.80 -4.80 58.81
N GLY A 13 51.13 -4.70 60.10
CA GLY A 13 52.18 -5.48 60.78
C GLY A 13 51.73 -6.87 61.23
N LYS A 14 50.45 -7.08 61.51
CA LYS A 14 49.85 -8.40 61.78
C LYS A 14 49.60 -9.19 60.49
N GLY A 15 50.62 -9.38 59.65
CA GLY A 15 50.68 -10.43 58.62
C GLY A 15 49.51 -10.55 57.63
N MET A 16 48.53 -9.65 57.65
CA MET A 16 47.43 -9.62 56.70
C MET A 16 47.90 -8.78 55.53
N GLN A 17 48.97 -9.27 54.89
CA GLN A 17 49.01 -9.17 53.45
C GLN A 17 47.73 -9.88 53.01
N VAL A 18 46.70 -9.10 52.70
CA VAL A 18 45.57 -9.55 51.90
C VAL A 18 46.20 -9.96 50.58
N THR A 19 46.79 -11.15 50.57
CA THR A 19 47.26 -11.79 49.35
C THR A 19 46.02 -11.83 48.51
N THR A 20 46.06 -11.13 47.38
CA THR A 20 44.95 -11.01 46.45
C THR A 20 44.41 -12.38 46.00
N ASP A 21 45.14 -13.47 46.32
CA ASP A 21 44.85 -14.85 45.99
C ASP A 21 44.30 -15.75 47.12
N THR A 22 44.17 -15.26 48.36
CA THR A 22 43.49 -16.06 49.39
C THR A 22 42.02 -16.30 49.00
N LEU A 23 41.50 -17.50 49.29
CA LEU A 23 40.17 -17.92 48.86
C LEU A 23 39.08 -16.95 49.33
N ASP A 24 39.25 -16.42 50.53
CA ASP A 24 38.28 -15.50 51.14
C ASP A 24 38.28 -14.12 50.48
N VAL A 25 39.43 -13.66 50.00
CA VAL A 25 39.54 -12.41 49.21
C VAL A 25 38.90 -12.58 47.84
N ARG A 26 39.10 -13.74 47.19
CA ARG A 26 38.42 -14.08 45.93
C ARG A 26 36.90 -14.18 46.12
N ARG A 27 36.44 -14.80 47.21
CA ARG A 27 35.01 -14.89 47.56
C ARG A 27 34.42 -13.50 47.83
N ALA A 28 35.08 -12.68 48.64
CA ALA A 28 34.66 -11.32 48.95
C ALA A 28 34.62 -10.43 47.70
N LYS A 29 35.62 -10.55 46.81
CA LYS A 29 35.66 -9.84 45.53
C LYS A 29 34.50 -10.25 44.62
N ARG A 30 34.24 -11.55 44.45
CA ARG A 30 33.09 -12.04 43.67
C ARG A 30 31.76 -11.62 44.29
N ALA A 31 31.64 -11.68 45.62
CA ALA A 31 30.44 -11.23 46.31
C ALA A 31 30.19 -9.73 46.09
N SER A 32 31.26 -8.92 46.12
CA SER A 32 31.21 -7.48 45.82
C SER A 32 30.87 -7.21 44.35
N GLU A 33 31.43 -7.98 43.41
CA GLU A 33 31.12 -7.90 41.98
C GLU A 33 29.66 -8.27 41.69
N MET A 34 29.14 -9.33 42.33
CA MET A 34 27.73 -9.76 42.22
C MET A 34 26.77 -8.74 42.84
N ALA A 35 27.17 -8.12 43.96
CA ALA A 35 26.39 -7.05 44.61
C ALA A 35 26.52 -5.69 43.89
N SER A 36 27.45 -5.56 42.95
CA SER A 36 27.70 -4.31 42.24
C SER A 36 26.61 -4.03 41.20
N GLN A 37 25.79 -3.02 41.48
CA GLN A 37 24.74 -2.57 40.56
C GLN A 37 25.28 -2.17 39.17
N LYS A 38 26.53 -1.68 39.09
CA LYS A 38 27.17 -1.31 37.83
C LYS A 38 27.41 -2.53 36.93
N GLN A 39 27.79 -3.67 37.52
CA GLN A 39 28.01 -4.91 36.78
C GLN A 39 26.67 -5.50 36.32
N TYR A 40 25.65 -5.50 37.20
CA TYR A 40 24.29 -5.92 36.84
C TYR A 40 23.71 -5.14 35.65
N ARG A 41 23.87 -3.81 35.63
CA ARG A 41 23.40 -2.98 34.51
C ARG A 41 24.12 -3.31 33.20
N LYS A 42 25.43 -3.60 33.26
CA LYS A 42 26.24 -3.95 32.09
C LYS A 42 25.81 -5.30 31.50
N ASP A 43 25.54 -6.29 32.35
CA ASP A 43 25.12 -7.61 31.89
C ASP A 43 23.71 -7.58 31.32
N LEU A 44 22.79 -6.84 31.95
CA LEU A 44 21.47 -6.54 31.40
C LEU A 44 21.56 -5.81 30.05
N GLU A 45 22.42 -4.79 29.95
CA GLU A 45 22.66 -4.08 28.70
C GLU A 45 23.17 -5.03 27.61
N ASN A 46 24.16 -5.88 27.91
CA ASN A 46 24.67 -6.87 26.95
C ASN A 46 23.60 -7.88 26.52
N GLU A 47 22.68 -8.23 27.42
CA GLU A 47 21.62 -9.18 27.12
C GLU A 47 20.51 -8.58 26.23
N ILE A 48 20.13 -7.32 26.46
CA ILE A 48 19.11 -6.62 25.66
C ILE A 48 19.68 -6.01 24.38
N LYS A 49 21.00 -5.75 24.34
CA LYS A 49 21.64 -5.12 23.18
C LYS A 49 21.60 -6.04 21.97
N GLY A 50 20.99 -5.56 20.90
CA GLY A 50 20.79 -6.34 19.67
C GLY A 50 19.57 -7.27 19.72
N LYS A 51 19.02 -7.57 20.91
CA LYS A 51 17.66 -8.10 21.02
C LYS A 51 16.70 -6.93 20.82
N GLY A 52 16.28 -6.72 19.57
CA GLY A 52 15.18 -5.78 19.29
C GLY A 52 13.96 -6.09 20.16
N MET A 53 13.04 -5.13 20.28
CA MET A 53 11.80 -5.33 21.02
C MET A 53 11.10 -6.58 20.47
N GLN A 54 11.04 -7.65 21.27
CA GLN A 54 10.25 -8.84 20.94
C GLN A 54 8.81 -8.48 21.19
N VAL A 55 8.19 -7.90 20.17
CA VAL A 55 6.80 -7.46 20.24
C VAL A 55 5.92 -8.63 19.82
N ASN A 56 5.14 -9.17 20.75
CA ASN A 56 4.16 -10.20 20.48
C ASN A 56 3.09 -9.63 19.53
N MET A 57 3.14 -10.02 18.25
CA MET A 57 2.28 -9.52 17.18
C MET A 57 0.78 -9.77 17.43
N ASP A 58 0.45 -10.70 18.31
CA ASP A 58 -0.91 -11.10 18.64
C ASP A 58 -1.58 -10.23 19.72
N ILE A 59 -0.86 -9.27 20.30
CA ILE A 59 -1.45 -8.29 21.23
C ILE A 59 -2.46 -7.42 20.45
N PRO A 60 -3.69 -7.19 20.98
CA PRO A 60 -4.75 -6.46 20.28
C PRO A 60 -4.31 -5.12 19.70
N ASP A 61 -3.48 -4.36 20.41
CA ASP A 61 -2.98 -3.06 19.99
C ASP A 61 -2.09 -3.15 18.76
N MET A 62 -1.28 -4.20 18.67
CA MET A 62 -0.43 -4.42 17.51
C MET A 62 -1.22 -4.94 16.32
N LEU A 63 -2.24 -5.78 16.54
CA LEU A 63 -3.18 -6.17 15.49
C LEU A 63 -3.93 -4.96 14.91
N ARG A 64 -4.29 -4.00 15.77
CA ARG A 64 -4.88 -2.72 15.34
C ARG A 64 -3.88 -1.91 14.52
N ALA A 65 -2.64 -1.75 15.00
CA ALA A 65 -1.59 -1.02 14.30
C ALA A 65 -1.24 -1.65 12.94
N LYS A 66 -1.16 -2.98 12.88
CA LYS A 66 -0.94 -3.74 11.65
C LYS A 66 -2.06 -3.49 10.65
N ARG A 67 -3.33 -3.68 11.06
CA ARG A 67 -4.48 -3.42 10.18
C ARG A 67 -4.55 -1.98 9.69
N ALA A 68 -4.28 -1.01 10.55
CA ALA A 68 -4.21 0.39 10.15
C ALA A 68 -3.15 0.61 9.06
N SER A 69 -1.93 0.11 9.26
CA SER A 69 -0.85 0.17 8.28
C SER A 69 -1.22 -0.47 6.94
N GLU A 70 -1.94 -1.60 6.97
CA GLU A 70 -2.42 -2.26 5.76
C GLU A 70 -3.44 -1.42 4.99
N ILE A 71 -4.39 -0.78 5.70
CA ILE A 71 -5.38 0.12 5.10
C ILE A 71 -4.71 1.34 4.47
N TYR A 72 -3.70 1.92 5.13
CA TYR A 72 -2.94 3.06 4.59
C TYR A 72 -2.00 2.69 3.43
N SER A 73 -1.78 1.40 3.18
CA SER A 73 -0.86 0.95 2.13
C SER A 73 -1.46 1.18 0.74
N GLN A 74 -1.00 2.24 0.07
CA GLN A 74 -1.42 2.57 -1.30
C GLN A 74 -1.16 1.43 -2.29
N LYS A 75 -0.10 0.63 -2.08
CA LYS A 75 0.21 -0.50 -2.94
C LYS A 75 -0.88 -1.57 -2.85
N LYS A 76 -1.23 -2.00 -1.64
CA LYS A 76 -2.31 -2.99 -1.43
C LYS A 76 -3.64 -2.49 -2.00
N TYR A 77 -3.95 -1.22 -1.79
CA TYR A 77 -5.15 -0.58 -2.35
C TYR A 77 -5.20 -0.68 -3.89
N LYS A 78 -4.10 -0.37 -4.57
CA LYS A 78 -4.02 -0.45 -6.04
C LYS A 78 -4.08 -1.89 -6.54
N ASP A 79 -3.33 -2.80 -5.92
CA ASP A 79 -3.30 -4.22 -6.29
C ASP A 79 -4.71 -4.83 -6.19
N GLU A 80 -5.47 -4.50 -5.15
CA GLU A 80 -6.85 -4.97 -4.97
C GLU A 80 -7.81 -4.35 -6.00
N ALA A 81 -7.67 -3.05 -6.30
CA ALA A 81 -8.46 -2.38 -7.33
C ALA A 81 -8.21 -2.97 -8.74
N GLU A 82 -6.95 -3.27 -9.09
CA GLU A 82 -6.59 -3.92 -10.35
C GLU A 82 -7.19 -5.33 -10.44
N LYS A 83 -7.17 -6.07 -9.34
CA LYS A 83 -7.80 -7.40 -9.25
C LYS A 83 -9.34 -7.32 -9.38
N MET A 84 -9.97 -6.27 -8.87
CA MET A 84 -11.40 -6.07 -9.08
C MET A 84 -11.70 -5.70 -10.54
N LEU A 85 -10.85 -4.86 -11.14
CA LEU A 85 -10.99 -4.44 -12.53
C LEU A 85 -10.84 -5.62 -13.50
N SER A 86 -9.92 -6.56 -13.23
CA SER A 86 -9.77 -7.76 -14.07
C SER A 86 -10.98 -8.70 -14.03
N ASN A 87 -11.76 -8.66 -12.94
CA ASN A 87 -13.01 -9.41 -12.78
C ASN A 87 -14.25 -8.63 -13.26
N TYR A 88 -14.07 -7.40 -13.76
CA TYR A 88 -15.16 -6.62 -14.33
C TYR A 88 -15.54 -7.18 -15.71
N SER A 89 -16.52 -8.09 -15.72
CA SER A 89 -17.19 -8.51 -16.94
C SER A 89 -18.29 -7.51 -17.27
N THR A 90 -18.20 -6.83 -18.41
CA THR A 90 -19.31 -6.03 -18.92
C THR A 90 -20.45 -6.99 -19.27
N VAL A 91 -21.50 -6.98 -18.45
CA VAL A 91 -22.74 -7.69 -18.77
C VAL A 91 -23.27 -7.08 -20.07
N ALA A 92 -23.34 -7.88 -21.14
CA ALA A 92 -23.76 -7.43 -22.47
C ALA A 92 -25.13 -6.74 -22.48
N ASP A 93 -25.96 -7.03 -21.48
CA ASP A 93 -27.29 -6.47 -21.25
C ASP A 93 -27.36 -5.52 -20.06
N SER A 94 -26.27 -4.80 -19.74
CA SER A 94 -26.35 -3.67 -18.79
C SER A 94 -27.40 -2.65 -19.25
N PRO A 95 -28.21 -2.06 -18.34
CA PRO A 95 -29.19 -1.03 -18.69
C PRO A 95 -28.60 0.13 -19.50
N GLU A 96 -27.33 0.47 -19.27
CA GLU A 96 -26.62 1.50 -20.05
C GLU A 96 -26.44 1.09 -21.51
N ILE A 97 -26.02 -0.16 -21.76
CA ILE A 97 -25.84 -0.69 -23.12
C ILE A 97 -27.18 -0.74 -23.85
N GLN A 98 -28.26 -1.11 -23.16
CA GLN A 98 -29.61 -1.10 -23.74
C GLN A 98 -30.07 0.32 -24.10
N ARG A 99 -29.85 1.30 -23.21
CA ARG A 99 -30.13 2.72 -23.50
C ARG A 99 -29.36 3.23 -24.72
N ILE A 100 -28.07 2.91 -24.81
CA ILE A 100 -27.22 3.31 -25.94
C ILE A 100 -27.74 2.68 -27.24
N LYS A 101 -28.06 1.39 -27.24
CA LYS A 101 -28.64 0.70 -28.42
C LYS A 101 -29.95 1.35 -28.87
N MET A 102 -30.87 1.62 -27.95
CA MET A 102 -32.14 2.28 -28.26
C MET A 102 -31.93 3.71 -28.79
N THR A 103 -31.06 4.48 -28.15
CA THR A 103 -30.72 5.85 -28.59
C THR A 103 -30.10 5.85 -29.98
N GLN A 104 -29.17 4.93 -30.24
CA GLN A 104 -28.52 4.77 -31.55
C GLN A 104 -29.55 4.46 -32.64
N GLN A 105 -30.49 3.55 -32.37
CA GLN A 105 -31.58 3.24 -33.31
C GLN A 105 -32.46 4.47 -33.57
N ASN A 106 -32.86 5.18 -32.52
CA ASN A 106 -33.74 6.35 -32.60
C ASN A 106 -33.10 7.54 -33.35
N ILE A 107 -31.79 7.75 -33.21
CA ILE A 107 -31.07 8.84 -33.88
C ILE A 107 -30.69 8.46 -35.33
N SER A 108 -30.53 7.17 -35.62
CA SER A 108 -30.05 6.76 -36.94
C SER A 108 -31.07 7.10 -38.05
N ASN A 109 -30.65 7.92 -39.01
CA ASN A 109 -31.40 8.18 -40.25
C ASN A 109 -31.27 7.03 -41.29
N VAL A 110 -30.74 5.88 -40.87
CA VAL A 110 -30.44 4.74 -41.76
C VAL A 110 -31.73 4.21 -42.39
N SER A 111 -32.79 4.02 -41.60
CA SER A 111 -34.08 3.55 -42.11
C SER A 111 -34.72 4.50 -43.12
N TYR A 112 -34.52 5.82 -43.00
CA TYR A 112 -35.03 6.78 -43.98
C TYR A 112 -34.32 6.66 -45.33
N LYS A 113 -33.04 6.25 -45.36
CA LYS A 113 -32.27 6.10 -46.60
C LYS A 113 -32.35 4.72 -47.23
N GLU A 114 -32.66 3.67 -46.46
CA GLU A 114 -32.83 2.31 -46.97
C GLU A 114 -34.03 2.19 -47.94
N GLY A 115 -35.06 3.01 -47.78
CA GLY A 115 -36.22 3.07 -48.69
C GLY A 115 -36.09 4.04 -49.87
N VAL A 116 -35.01 4.84 -49.94
CA VAL A 116 -34.80 5.76 -51.07
C VAL A 116 -34.18 4.94 -52.20
N GLY A 117 -35.05 4.30 -52.98
CA GLY A 117 -34.65 3.64 -54.22
C GLY A 117 -33.89 4.59 -55.15
N ALA A 118 -33.10 4.03 -56.08
CA ALA A 118 -32.41 4.81 -57.09
C ALA A 118 -33.43 5.70 -57.83
N GLY A 119 -33.33 7.02 -57.66
CA GLY A 119 -34.29 7.96 -58.20
C GLY A 119 -34.46 7.75 -59.71
N THR A 120 -35.66 7.38 -60.16
CA THR A 120 -35.94 7.25 -61.59
C THR A 120 -36.13 8.64 -62.17
N ALA A 121 -35.36 9.01 -63.19
CA ALA A 121 -35.59 10.25 -63.92
C ALA A 121 -37.03 10.24 -64.49
N LEU A 122 -37.89 11.16 -64.07
CA LEU A 122 -39.21 11.34 -64.67
C LEU A 122 -39.02 11.82 -66.11
N ARG A 123 -39.05 10.87 -67.06
CA ARG A 123 -38.83 11.15 -68.49
C ARG A 123 -39.93 12.00 -69.11
N ASN A 124 -41.15 11.97 -68.56
CA ASN A 124 -42.34 12.59 -69.12
C ASN A 124 -43.04 13.46 -68.08
N THR A 125 -42.43 14.58 -67.68
CA THR A 125 -43.18 15.63 -66.98
C THR A 125 -43.93 16.49 -68.00
N PRO A 126 -45.09 17.07 -67.62
CA PRO A 126 -45.81 18.02 -68.48
C PRO A 126 -44.94 19.20 -68.92
N GLU A 127 -43.93 19.54 -68.11
CA GLU A 127 -42.97 20.60 -68.42
C GLU A 127 -41.98 20.19 -69.52
N ILE A 128 -41.46 18.96 -69.47
CA ILE A 128 -40.62 18.41 -70.54
C ILE A 128 -41.40 18.33 -71.86
N GLU A 129 -42.69 17.98 -71.80
CA GLU A 129 -43.56 17.95 -72.99
C GLU A 129 -43.83 19.35 -73.56
N ARG A 130 -44.11 20.32 -72.69
CA ARG A 130 -44.25 21.73 -73.09
C ARG A 130 -43.01 22.24 -73.80
N VAL A 131 -41.82 21.99 -73.24
CA VAL A 131 -40.54 22.41 -73.82
C VAL A 131 -40.32 21.78 -75.20
N LYS A 132 -40.56 20.47 -75.35
CA LYS A 132 -40.44 19.78 -76.65
C LYS A 132 -41.38 20.36 -77.72
N LYS A 133 -42.65 20.60 -77.36
CA LYS A 133 -43.66 21.13 -78.29
C LYS A 133 -43.33 22.55 -78.73
N THR A 134 -42.88 23.39 -77.80
CA THR A 134 -42.43 24.75 -78.11
C THR A 134 -41.20 24.74 -79.02
N GLN A 135 -40.24 23.85 -78.76
CA GLN A 135 -39.05 23.73 -79.60
C GLN A 135 -39.38 23.30 -81.03
N GLN A 136 -40.31 22.36 -81.23
CA GLN A 136 -40.79 21.93 -82.55
C GLN A 136 -41.46 23.07 -83.33
N ASN A 137 -42.23 23.93 -82.64
CA ASN A 137 -42.92 25.06 -83.24
C ASN A 137 -41.95 26.20 -83.64
N ILE A 138 -40.82 26.34 -82.94
CA ILE A 138 -39.79 27.35 -83.23
C ILE A 138 -38.82 26.83 -84.30
N SER A 139 -38.62 25.51 -84.39
CA SER A 139 -37.73 24.88 -85.36
C SER A 139 -38.39 24.57 -86.71
N SER A 140 -39.63 25.04 -86.94
CA SER A 140 -40.36 24.92 -88.21
C SER A 140 -40.38 26.27 -88.92
#